data_AF-A0A139MFX7-F1
#
_entry.id   AF-A0A139MFX7-F1
#
_cell.length_a   1.000
_cell.length_b   1.000
_cell.length_c   1.000
_cell.angle_alpha   90.00
_cell.angle_beta   90.00
_cell.angle_gamma   90.00
#
_symmetry.space_group_name_H-M   'P 1'
#
loop_
_entity.id
_entity.type
_entity.pdbx_description
1 polymer ?
#
loop_
_entity_poly.entity_id
_entity_poly.type
_entity_poly.pdbx_seq_one_letter_code
_entity_poly.pdbx_strand_id
1 'polypeptide(L)'
;MEDAARAIQGSYYYAIHVDSELINVSAERFSHEDQASADLEELLDRIRAGSDGNASPQFPAPIRDFTFGRMSGTARRIFTVDSPGEPQEFRYLENMEGGYHWIIRNSILPNTSWYGQDDRMDTWFDEELSPELRALVAPVAESFSTGDVHQYNFAIPEIGGLRVSATLLSVTNLSDFPEVAADRTRVVSEAEGGIPRAFALSIADVQYLTFGTSSGFANNMPDRAAAAPSPINIWWLRTPASHPTGPEGNSAWAILGGGFAAASGFTRSQTMPILGARPSLIIHQ
;
A
#
# COMPACT_ATOMS: atom_id res chain seq x y z
N MET A 1 13.38 -16.41 72.97
CA MET A 1 13.96 -15.61 71.86
C MET A 1 13.03 -15.53 70.64
N GLU A 2 11.83 -16.13 70.64
CA GLU A 2 10.91 -16.10 69.49
C GLU A 2 10.02 -14.84 69.41
N ASP A 3 9.79 -14.13 70.51
CA ASP A 3 8.86 -12.98 70.51
C ASP A 3 9.46 -11.66 69.99
N ALA A 4 10.79 -11.58 69.82
CA ALA A 4 11.44 -10.38 69.28
C ALA A 4 11.44 -10.33 67.74
N ALA A 5 11.24 -11.46 67.06
CA ALA A 5 11.31 -11.55 65.59
C ALA A 5 10.01 -11.09 64.89
N ARG A 6 8.86 -11.08 65.59
CA ARG A 6 7.57 -10.63 65.03
C ARG A 6 7.34 -9.11 65.15
N ALA A 7 8.24 -8.38 65.81
CA ALA A 7 8.11 -6.94 66.04
C ALA A 7 8.85 -6.07 64.99
N ILE A 8 9.50 -6.67 64.00
CA ILE A 8 10.14 -5.91 62.92
C ILE A 8 9.07 -5.61 61.86
N GLN A 9 8.58 -4.38 61.85
CA GLN A 9 7.88 -3.82 60.68
C GLN A 9 8.90 -3.68 59.54
N GLY A 10 9.12 -4.78 58.83
CA GLY A 10 9.88 -4.79 57.59
C GLY A 10 9.04 -4.20 56.48
N SER A 11 9.42 -3.03 55.99
CA SER A 11 9.05 -2.57 54.65
C SER A 11 9.39 -3.68 53.65
N TYR A 12 8.42 -4.07 52.83
CA TYR A 12 8.60 -5.04 51.76
C TYR A 12 9.84 -4.70 50.94
N TYR A 13 10.91 -5.49 51.08
CA TYR A 13 12.02 -5.45 50.15
C TYR A 13 11.61 -6.28 48.94
N TYR A 14 11.17 -5.60 47.88
CA TYR A 14 11.15 -6.24 46.57
C TYR A 14 12.60 -6.43 46.14
N ALA A 15 13.09 -7.67 46.20
CA ALA A 15 14.29 -8.03 45.45
C ALA A 15 13.89 -8.03 43.96
N ILE A 16 14.17 -6.95 43.25
CA ILE A 16 14.06 -6.93 41.80
C ILE A 16 15.26 -7.71 41.28
N HIS A 17 15.04 -8.97 40.93
CA HIS A 17 15.99 -9.73 40.15
C HIS A 17 15.88 -9.25 38.70
N VAL A 18 16.88 -8.49 38.25
CA VAL A 18 17.00 -8.09 36.85
C VAL A 18 17.92 -9.09 36.18
N ASP A 19 17.34 -10.02 35.41
CA ASP A 19 18.10 -10.81 34.47
C ASP A 19 18.20 -10.03 33.15
N SER A 20 19.39 -10.02 32.55
CA SER A 20 19.69 -9.23 31.35
C SER A 20 19.98 -10.19 30.22
N GLU A 21 18.96 -10.53 29.45
CA GLU A 21 19.12 -11.37 28.26
C GLU A 21 19.42 -10.48 27.04
N LEU A 22 20.46 -10.84 26.26
CA LEU A 22 20.79 -10.17 25.02
C LEU A 22 19.96 -10.79 23.90
N ILE A 23 18.89 -10.11 23.51
CA ILE A 23 17.88 -10.71 22.63
C ILE A 23 18.26 -10.48 21.18
N ASN A 24 18.29 -11.57 20.42
CA ASN A 24 18.35 -11.46 18.98
C ASN A 24 16.99 -11.00 18.43
N VAL A 25 16.96 -9.74 17.97
CA VAL A 25 15.78 -9.00 17.47
C VAL A 25 15.02 -9.74 16.37
N SER A 26 15.65 -10.72 15.70
CA SER A 26 15.07 -11.41 14.55
C SER A 26 14.43 -12.77 14.85
N ALA A 27 14.54 -13.34 16.05
CA ALA A 27 14.08 -14.73 16.26
C ALA A 27 13.64 -15.12 17.68
N GLU A 28 14.09 -14.42 18.73
CA GLU A 28 13.81 -14.84 20.11
C GLU A 28 12.66 -14.02 20.72
N ARG A 29 11.70 -14.73 21.33
CA ARG A 29 10.59 -14.14 22.09
C ARG A 29 10.89 -14.23 23.57
N PHE A 30 10.41 -13.26 24.34
CA PHE A 30 10.46 -13.34 25.79
C PHE A 30 9.64 -14.55 26.25
N SER A 31 10.12 -15.26 27.27
CA SER A 31 9.55 -16.52 27.72
C SER A 31 8.08 -16.41 28.16
N HIS A 32 7.56 -15.20 28.46
CA HIS A 32 6.18 -14.93 28.89
C HIS A 32 5.56 -13.73 28.13
N GLU A 33 5.92 -13.54 26.87
CA GLU A 33 5.37 -12.46 26.06
C GLU A 33 3.85 -12.55 25.86
N ASP A 34 3.27 -13.75 25.98
CA ASP A 34 1.83 -14.02 25.99
C ASP A 34 1.08 -13.40 27.18
N GLN A 35 1.81 -12.92 28.18
CA GLN A 35 1.29 -12.22 29.36
C GLN A 35 1.72 -10.75 29.41
N ALA A 36 2.28 -10.23 28.33
CA ALA A 36 2.73 -8.85 28.24
C ALA A 36 1.52 -7.90 28.38
N SER A 37 1.76 -6.73 29.00
CA SER A 37 0.81 -5.63 28.90
C SER A 37 0.77 -5.13 27.46
N ALA A 38 -0.35 -4.51 27.05
CA ALA A 38 -0.48 -3.92 25.70
C ALA A 38 0.70 -2.97 25.37
N ASP A 39 1.16 -2.17 26.34
CA ASP A 39 2.31 -1.28 26.17
C ASP A 39 3.63 -2.03 25.92
N LEU A 40 3.80 -3.21 26.55
CA LEU A 40 4.97 -4.05 26.35
C LEU A 40 4.88 -4.78 25.00
N GLU A 41 3.71 -5.28 24.61
CA GLU A 41 3.49 -5.85 23.27
C GLU A 41 3.81 -4.82 22.18
N GLU A 42 3.35 -3.57 22.33
CA GLU A 42 3.65 -2.49 21.40
C GLU A 42 5.16 -2.19 21.33
N LEU A 43 5.83 -2.11 22.48
CA LEU A 43 7.28 -1.89 22.53
C LEU A 43 8.05 -3.00 21.80
N LEU A 44 7.70 -4.26 22.07
CA LEU A 44 8.35 -5.42 21.47
C LEU A 44 8.09 -5.51 19.98
N ASP A 45 6.88 -5.18 19.54
CA ASP A 45 6.52 -5.16 18.13
C ASP A 45 7.21 -4.01 17.40
N ARG A 46 7.31 -2.81 17.98
CA ARG A 46 8.12 -1.70 17.42
C ARG A 46 9.60 -2.08 17.27
N ILE A 47 10.17 -2.77 18.25
CA ILE A 47 11.55 -3.27 18.18
C ILE A 47 11.74 -4.27 17.03
N ARG A 48 10.71 -5.09 16.72
CA ARG A 48 10.77 -6.15 15.71
C ARG A 48 10.33 -5.72 14.31
N ALA A 49 9.35 -4.84 14.19
CA ALA A 49 8.65 -4.48 12.95
C ALA A 49 9.45 -3.51 12.07
N GLY A 50 10.48 -2.84 12.59
CA GLY A 50 11.33 -2.01 11.75
C GLY A 50 12.31 -1.16 12.52
N SER A 51 13.56 -1.19 12.08
CA SER A 51 14.63 -0.26 12.50
C SER A 51 14.39 1.20 12.09
N ASP A 52 13.24 1.51 11.47
CA ASP A 52 12.89 2.86 11.01
C ASP A 52 12.30 3.75 12.12
N GLY A 53 11.92 3.15 13.25
CA GLY A 53 11.36 3.85 14.43
C GLY A 53 9.90 4.27 14.28
N ASN A 54 9.22 3.82 13.21
CA ASN A 54 7.81 4.11 12.97
C ASN A 54 6.91 3.07 13.63
N ALA A 55 5.66 3.44 13.94
CA ALA A 55 4.69 2.51 14.52
C ALA A 55 4.45 1.28 13.62
N SER A 56 4.30 0.12 14.23
CA SER A 56 4.01 -1.12 13.51
C SER A 56 2.59 -1.10 12.92
N PRO A 57 2.34 -1.78 11.79
CA PRO A 57 0.98 -1.89 11.26
C PRO A 57 -0.04 -2.56 12.20
N GLN A 58 0.41 -3.28 13.24
CA GLN A 58 -0.48 -3.84 14.27
C GLN A 58 -1.03 -2.79 15.24
N PHE A 59 -0.35 -1.64 15.35
CA PHE A 59 -0.67 -0.58 16.30
C PHE A 59 -0.98 0.70 15.53
N PRO A 60 -2.27 0.98 15.23
CA PRO A 60 -2.69 2.23 14.62
C PRO A 60 -2.11 3.43 15.37
N ALA A 61 -1.51 4.36 14.63
CA ALA A 61 -0.90 5.56 15.21
C ALA A 61 -1.35 6.82 14.45
N PRO A 62 -1.39 7.99 15.09
CA PRO A 62 -1.69 9.24 14.40
C PRO A 62 -0.60 9.55 13.37
N ILE A 63 -0.97 10.25 12.29
CA ILE A 63 -0.06 10.49 11.15
C ILE A 63 1.26 11.17 11.55
N ARG A 64 1.24 12.01 12.59
CA ARG A 64 2.40 12.72 13.14
C ARG A 64 3.49 11.81 13.72
N ASP A 65 3.15 10.56 14.04
CA ASP A 65 4.08 9.59 14.62
C ASP A 65 4.86 8.83 13.54
N PHE A 66 4.56 9.06 12.26
CA PHE A 66 5.28 8.46 11.14
C PHE A 66 6.30 9.44 10.56
N THR A 67 7.55 8.98 10.41
CA THR A 67 8.64 9.60 9.67
C THR A 67 8.84 8.84 8.36
N PHE A 68 8.23 9.32 7.29
CA PHE A 68 8.17 8.63 5.99
C PHE A 68 9.54 8.48 5.32
N GLY A 69 10.41 9.48 5.44
CA GLY A 69 11.79 9.39 4.92
C GLY A 69 12.57 8.19 5.46
N ARG A 70 12.26 7.72 6.68
CA ARG A 70 12.91 6.53 7.28
C ARG A 70 12.35 5.20 6.76
N MET A 71 11.10 5.19 6.26
CA MET A 71 10.49 3.99 5.68
C MET A 71 11.19 3.53 4.39
N SER A 72 11.87 4.45 3.70
CA SER A 72 12.64 4.15 2.48
C SER A 72 13.72 3.08 2.66
N GLY A 73 14.26 2.94 3.87
CA GLY A 73 15.24 1.91 4.21
C GLY A 73 14.64 0.53 4.53
N THR A 74 13.31 0.45 4.68
CA THR A 74 12.60 -0.78 5.05
C THR A 74 11.78 -1.25 3.87
N ALA A 75 12.29 -2.23 3.11
CA ALA A 75 11.53 -2.82 2.03
C ALA A 75 10.18 -3.35 2.55
N ARG A 76 9.13 -3.22 1.76
CA ARG A 76 7.80 -3.82 2.02
C ARG A 76 7.07 -3.23 3.24
N ARG A 77 7.40 -1.99 3.62
CA ARG A 77 6.82 -1.32 4.80
C ARG A 77 5.32 -1.10 4.64
N ILE A 78 4.54 -1.76 5.50
CA ILE A 78 3.11 -1.51 5.73
C ILE A 78 2.97 -0.78 7.06
N PHE A 79 2.09 0.21 7.17
CA PHE A 79 1.82 0.96 8.40
C PHE A 79 0.32 1.27 8.51
N THR A 80 -0.16 1.52 9.73
CA THR A 80 -1.58 1.74 9.98
C THR A 80 -1.80 3.11 10.61
N VAL A 81 -2.53 3.97 9.91
CA VAL A 81 -2.86 5.31 10.34
C VAL A 81 -4.19 5.29 11.08
N ASP A 82 -4.18 5.79 12.32
CA ASP A 82 -5.40 6.04 13.07
C ASP A 82 -6.26 7.06 12.31
N SER A 83 -7.52 6.74 12.07
CA SER A 83 -8.43 7.52 11.22
C SER A 83 -9.82 7.60 11.87
N PRO A 84 -10.60 8.66 11.59
CA PRO A 84 -11.99 8.73 12.05
C PRO A 84 -12.79 7.52 11.55
N GLY A 85 -13.28 6.69 12.48
CA GLY A 85 -13.95 5.43 12.16
C GLY A 85 -13.02 4.24 12.41
N GLU A 86 -12.44 3.70 11.34
CA GLU A 86 -11.59 2.50 11.38
C GLU A 86 -10.14 2.85 10.96
N PRO A 87 -9.13 2.26 11.62
CA PRO A 87 -7.74 2.41 11.21
C PRO A 87 -7.51 2.03 9.75
N GLN A 88 -6.70 2.81 9.06
CA GLN A 88 -6.42 2.61 7.65
C GLN A 88 -4.97 2.16 7.43
N GLU A 89 -4.83 0.99 6.83
CA GLU A 89 -3.52 0.40 6.52
C GLU A 89 -3.04 0.83 5.14
N PHE A 90 -1.77 1.23 5.06
CA PHE A 90 -1.09 1.69 3.86
C PHE A 90 0.23 0.97 3.66
N ARG A 91 0.66 0.87 2.41
CA ARG A 91 2.01 0.46 2.02
C ARG A 91 2.79 1.68 1.56
N TYR A 92 4.01 1.81 2.07
CA TYR A 92 4.99 2.75 1.55
C TYR A 92 5.56 2.24 0.24
N LEU A 93 5.62 3.10 -0.78
CA LEU A 93 6.05 2.72 -2.12
C LEU A 93 7.36 3.40 -2.51
N GLU A 94 7.50 4.70 -2.28
CA GLU A 94 8.65 5.43 -2.80
C GLU A 94 9.00 6.64 -1.94
N ASN A 95 10.31 6.86 -1.78
CA ASN A 95 10.85 8.15 -1.39
C ASN A 95 11.11 8.98 -2.65
N MET A 96 10.25 9.96 -2.92
CA MET A 96 10.38 10.83 -4.08
C MET A 96 11.27 12.03 -3.72
N GLU A 97 11.76 12.74 -4.72
CA GLU A 97 12.54 13.97 -4.52
C GLU A 97 11.72 15.03 -3.76
N GLY A 98 12.38 15.89 -2.98
CA GLY A 98 11.73 17.06 -2.38
C GLY A 98 10.82 16.78 -1.19
N GLY A 99 11.01 15.66 -0.47
CA GLY A 99 10.19 15.32 0.70
C GLY A 99 8.83 14.71 0.35
N TYR A 100 8.62 14.38 -0.93
CA TYR A 100 7.43 13.67 -1.37
C TYR A 100 7.57 12.16 -1.12
N HIS A 101 6.47 11.52 -0.76
CA HIS A 101 6.41 10.10 -0.48
C HIS A 101 5.19 9.48 -1.12
N TRP A 102 5.38 8.37 -1.83
CA TRP A 102 4.28 7.65 -2.45
C TRP A 102 3.80 6.53 -1.53
N ILE A 103 2.50 6.50 -1.24
CA ILE A 103 1.85 5.44 -0.47
C ILE A 103 0.63 4.92 -1.21
N ILE A 104 0.22 3.68 -0.93
CA ILE A 104 -1.00 3.08 -1.46
C ILE A 104 -1.78 2.41 -0.35
N ARG A 105 -3.11 2.53 -0.37
CA ARG A 105 -3.97 1.81 0.56
C ARG A 105 -3.71 0.31 0.44
N ASN A 106 -3.54 -0.38 1.57
CA ASN A 106 -3.14 -1.79 1.52
C ASN A 106 -4.27 -2.68 1.00
N SER A 107 -5.52 -2.38 1.36
CA SER A 107 -6.72 -3.08 0.90
C SER A 107 -7.42 -2.36 -0.27
N ILE A 108 -8.30 -3.06 -0.99
CA ILE A 108 -9.16 -2.46 -2.02
C ILE A 108 -10.38 -1.75 -1.42
N LEU A 109 -11.00 -0.87 -2.20
CA LEU A 109 -12.36 -0.39 -2.04
C LEU A 109 -13.27 -1.30 -2.89
N PRO A 110 -13.87 -2.35 -2.31
CA PRO A 110 -14.51 -3.42 -3.07
C PRO A 110 -15.80 -2.97 -3.77
N ASN A 111 -16.34 -3.79 -4.66
CA ASN A 111 -17.56 -3.53 -5.43
C ASN A 111 -17.49 -2.24 -6.27
N THR A 112 -16.29 -1.86 -6.71
CA THR A 112 -16.07 -0.64 -7.48
C THR A 112 -15.75 -1.00 -8.92
N SER A 113 -16.49 -0.40 -9.86
CA SER A 113 -16.25 -0.59 -11.29
C SER A 113 -15.09 0.32 -11.74
N TRP A 114 -14.54 0.05 -12.93
CA TRP A 114 -13.51 0.93 -13.48
C TRP A 114 -14.05 2.33 -13.76
N TYR A 115 -15.31 2.45 -14.23
CA TYR A 115 -15.96 3.74 -14.47
C TYR A 115 -16.24 4.52 -13.18
N GLY A 116 -16.52 3.83 -12.08
CA GLY A 116 -16.80 4.45 -10.79
C GLY A 116 -15.59 4.54 -9.86
N GLN A 117 -14.39 4.19 -10.32
CA GLN A 117 -13.21 4.12 -9.44
C GLN A 117 -12.81 5.50 -8.92
N ASP A 118 -12.83 6.52 -9.78
CA ASP A 118 -12.44 7.88 -9.42
C ASP A 118 -13.42 8.46 -8.40
N ASP A 119 -14.72 8.43 -8.69
CA ASP A 119 -15.77 8.87 -7.76
C ASP A 119 -15.67 8.16 -6.40
N ARG A 120 -15.43 6.84 -6.40
CA ARG A 120 -15.29 6.07 -5.17
C ARG A 120 -14.05 6.46 -4.37
N MET A 121 -12.94 6.72 -5.05
CA MET A 121 -11.70 7.18 -4.42
C MET A 121 -11.84 8.60 -3.89
N ASP A 122 -12.56 9.47 -4.59
CA ASP A 122 -12.85 10.84 -4.15
C ASP A 122 -13.73 10.82 -2.90
N THR A 123 -14.80 10.00 -2.86
CA THR A 123 -15.60 9.79 -1.63
C THR A 123 -14.73 9.27 -0.47
N TRP A 124 -13.86 8.30 -0.73
CA TRP A 124 -12.93 7.79 0.30
C TRP A 124 -11.99 8.89 0.81
N PHE A 125 -11.43 9.68 -0.09
CA PHE A 125 -10.53 10.78 0.23
C PHE A 125 -11.23 11.88 1.04
N ASP A 126 -12.49 12.18 0.72
CA ASP A 126 -13.23 13.26 1.34
C ASP A 126 -13.88 12.88 2.68
N GLU A 127 -14.35 11.64 2.80
CA GLU A 127 -15.20 11.23 3.92
C GLU A 127 -14.54 10.22 4.86
N GLU A 128 -13.62 9.38 4.36
CA GLU A 128 -13.03 8.27 5.13
C GLU A 128 -11.58 8.53 5.54
N LEU A 129 -10.80 9.28 4.73
CA LEU A 129 -9.41 9.61 5.02
C LEU A 129 -9.31 10.61 6.17
N SER A 130 -8.38 10.39 7.10
CA SER A 130 -8.19 11.33 8.22
C SER A 130 -7.84 12.74 7.70
N PRO A 131 -8.43 13.81 8.27
CA PRO A 131 -8.15 15.17 7.86
C PRO A 131 -6.67 15.52 7.91
N GLU A 132 -5.94 14.98 8.89
CA GLU A 132 -4.51 15.19 9.08
C GLU A 132 -3.69 14.56 7.96
N LEU A 133 -4.03 13.33 7.53
CA LEU A 133 -3.36 12.69 6.39
C LEU A 133 -3.73 13.41 5.08
N ARG A 134 -5.00 13.77 4.91
CA ARG A 134 -5.47 14.53 3.74
C ARG A 134 -4.73 15.86 3.57
N ALA A 135 -4.44 16.56 4.67
CA ALA A 135 -3.70 17.81 4.64
C ALA A 135 -2.24 17.67 4.18
N LEU A 136 -1.67 16.46 4.22
CA LEU A 136 -0.32 16.18 3.71
C LEU A 136 -0.31 15.79 2.23
N VAL A 137 -1.47 15.54 1.62
CA VAL A 137 -1.54 15.04 0.24
C VAL A 137 -1.11 16.12 -0.73
N ALA A 138 -0.09 15.79 -1.52
CA ALA A 138 0.43 16.63 -2.56
C ALA A 138 -0.52 16.63 -3.78
N PRO A 139 -0.59 17.76 -4.50
CA PRO A 139 -1.40 17.85 -5.70
C PRO A 139 -0.85 16.97 -6.83
N VAL A 140 -1.76 16.29 -7.54
CA VAL A 140 -1.49 15.55 -8.78
C VAL A 140 -2.41 16.05 -9.89
N ALA A 141 -2.19 15.62 -11.13
CA ALA A 141 -3.05 16.02 -12.25
C ALA A 141 -4.53 15.70 -11.97
N GLU A 142 -5.43 16.62 -12.32
CA GLU A 142 -6.88 16.42 -12.22
C GLU A 142 -7.36 15.26 -13.11
N SER A 143 -6.73 15.08 -14.27
CA SER A 143 -7.00 13.99 -15.20
C SER A 143 -5.70 13.41 -15.77
N PHE A 144 -5.75 12.14 -16.16
CA PHE A 144 -4.61 11.40 -16.70
C PHE A 144 -4.81 11.08 -18.18
N SER A 145 -3.76 11.30 -18.97
CA SER A 145 -3.69 10.82 -20.35
C SER A 145 -3.14 9.41 -20.36
N THR A 146 -4.02 8.42 -20.27
CA THR A 146 -3.64 7.01 -20.05
C THR A 146 -3.08 6.31 -21.29
N GLY A 147 -3.28 6.89 -22.47
CA GLY A 147 -3.16 6.20 -23.76
C GLY A 147 -4.23 5.11 -23.91
N ASP A 148 -4.21 4.42 -25.05
CA ASP A 148 -4.99 3.19 -25.24
C ASP A 148 -4.12 2.08 -25.84
N VAL A 149 -4.41 0.85 -25.42
CA VAL A 149 -3.77 -0.35 -25.96
C VAL A 149 -4.78 -1.01 -26.89
N HIS A 150 -4.61 -0.73 -28.19
CA HIS A 150 -5.39 -1.32 -29.27
C HIS A 150 -4.47 -2.11 -30.19
N GLN A 151 -3.97 -3.26 -29.74
CA GLN A 151 -3.41 -4.22 -30.71
C GLN A 151 -4.15 -5.53 -30.60
N TYR A 152 -5.05 -5.73 -31.56
CA TYR A 152 -5.79 -6.95 -31.74
C TYR A 152 -5.10 -7.79 -32.82
N ASN A 153 -4.45 -8.87 -32.41
CA ASN A 153 -3.89 -9.86 -33.33
C ASN A 153 -4.33 -11.26 -32.90
N PHE A 154 -5.29 -11.86 -33.60
CA PHE A 154 -5.74 -13.24 -33.33
C PHE A 154 -4.62 -14.30 -33.35
N ALA A 155 -3.48 -14.02 -33.99
CA ALA A 155 -2.35 -14.94 -34.06
C ALA A 155 -1.44 -14.91 -32.82
N ILE A 156 -1.59 -13.90 -31.95
CA ILE A 156 -0.82 -13.79 -30.71
C ILE A 156 -1.82 -13.53 -29.57
N PRO A 157 -1.86 -14.35 -28.49
CA PRO A 157 -2.68 -14.08 -27.32
C PRO A 157 -2.11 -12.91 -26.49
N GLU A 158 -1.88 -11.77 -27.15
CA GLU A 158 -1.55 -10.49 -26.57
C GLU A 158 -2.81 -9.91 -25.98
N ILE A 159 -2.79 -9.69 -24.68
CA ILE A 159 -3.98 -9.24 -23.98
C ILE A 159 -4.01 -7.72 -24.07
N GLY A 160 -4.93 -7.20 -24.88
CA GLY A 160 -5.05 -5.77 -25.17
C GLY A 160 -3.92 -5.20 -26.04
N GLY A 161 -2.89 -5.96 -26.41
CA GLY A 161 -1.72 -5.49 -27.17
C GLY A 161 -0.44 -5.32 -26.37
N LEU A 162 -0.52 -5.30 -25.03
CA LEU A 162 0.67 -5.39 -24.19
C LEU A 162 1.01 -6.86 -23.90
N ARG A 163 2.30 -7.14 -23.86
CA ARG A 163 2.89 -8.45 -23.58
C ARG A 163 3.30 -8.48 -22.12
N VAL A 164 2.76 -9.45 -21.39
CA VAL A 164 3.14 -9.67 -20.00
C VAL A 164 4.16 -10.81 -19.94
N SER A 165 5.22 -10.62 -19.16
CA SER A 165 6.24 -11.65 -18.90
C SER A 165 5.64 -12.90 -18.26
N ALA A 166 6.34 -14.05 -18.34
CA ALA A 166 5.90 -15.29 -17.71
C ALA A 166 5.68 -15.20 -16.18
N THR A 167 6.38 -14.29 -15.49
CA THR A 167 6.20 -14.03 -14.05
C THR A 167 4.98 -13.17 -13.73
N LEU A 168 4.30 -12.64 -14.76
CA LEU A 168 3.21 -11.67 -14.64
C LEU A 168 3.60 -10.31 -14.03
N LEU A 169 4.89 -10.09 -13.77
CA LEU A 169 5.37 -8.87 -13.12
C LEU A 169 5.74 -7.77 -14.12
N SER A 170 6.22 -8.09 -15.32
CA SER A 170 6.67 -7.07 -16.27
C SER A 170 5.77 -7.01 -17.49
N VAL A 171 5.53 -5.80 -18.00
CA VAL A 171 5.10 -5.59 -19.39
C VAL A 171 6.36 -5.46 -20.25
N THR A 172 6.52 -6.32 -21.26
CA THR A 172 7.80 -6.48 -22.00
C THR A 172 7.88 -5.63 -23.25
N ASN A 173 6.77 -5.02 -23.68
CA ASN A 173 6.69 -4.16 -24.86
C ASN A 173 6.10 -2.77 -24.55
N LEU A 174 6.23 -2.28 -23.31
CA LEU A 174 5.71 -0.97 -22.91
C LEU A 174 6.28 0.17 -23.78
N SER A 175 7.53 0.02 -24.27
CA SER A 175 8.17 0.96 -25.19
C SER A 175 7.43 1.16 -26.51
N ASP A 176 6.62 0.19 -26.93
CA ASP A 176 5.87 0.25 -28.18
C ASP A 176 4.60 1.12 -28.05
N PHE A 177 4.23 1.48 -26.81
CA PHE A 177 3.05 2.26 -26.45
C PHE A 177 3.47 3.53 -25.67
N PRO A 178 4.03 4.55 -26.35
CA PRO A 178 4.64 5.70 -25.69
C PRO A 178 3.67 6.50 -24.82
N GLU A 179 2.39 6.59 -25.19
CA GLU A 179 1.38 7.27 -24.36
C GLU A 179 1.12 6.52 -23.04
N VAL A 180 1.02 5.19 -23.10
CA VAL A 180 0.86 4.34 -21.90
C VAL A 180 2.11 4.37 -21.04
N ALA A 181 3.30 4.38 -21.67
CA ALA A 181 4.58 4.52 -20.97
C ALA A 181 4.74 5.88 -20.29
N ALA A 182 4.18 6.94 -20.88
CA ALA A 182 4.22 8.30 -20.36
C ALA A 182 3.17 8.60 -19.28
N ASP A 183 2.15 7.74 -19.11
CA ASP A 183 1.15 7.82 -18.04
C ASP A 183 1.75 7.48 -16.67
N ARG A 184 2.69 8.30 -16.21
CA ARG A 184 3.37 8.20 -14.92
C ARG A 184 2.84 9.27 -14.00
N THR A 185 2.38 8.88 -12.81
CA THR A 185 1.92 9.86 -11.84
C THR A 185 3.10 10.66 -11.30
N ARG A 186 2.90 11.96 -11.16
CA ARG A 186 3.86 12.90 -10.58
C ARG A 186 3.11 13.98 -9.81
N VAL A 187 3.81 14.65 -8.91
CA VAL A 187 3.33 15.89 -8.32
C VAL A 187 3.16 16.92 -9.44
N VAL A 188 2.02 17.60 -9.44
CA VAL A 188 1.71 18.71 -10.34
C VAL A 188 1.35 19.88 -9.46
N SER A 189 1.98 21.03 -9.64
CA SER A 189 1.70 22.18 -8.78
C SER A 189 0.25 22.65 -8.97
N GLU A 190 -0.36 23.24 -7.94
CA GLU A 190 -1.71 23.82 -8.06
C GLU A 190 -1.77 24.91 -9.13
N ALA A 191 -0.67 25.64 -9.33
CA ALA A 191 -0.53 26.64 -10.39
C ALA A 191 -0.60 26.03 -11.81
N GLU A 192 -0.29 24.75 -11.96
CA GLU A 192 -0.38 23.97 -13.20
C GLU A 192 -1.69 23.15 -13.28
N GLY A 193 -2.63 23.37 -12.36
CA GLY A 193 -3.91 22.64 -12.30
C GLY A 193 -3.85 21.32 -11.53
N GLY A 194 -2.83 21.12 -10.70
CA GLY A 194 -2.79 19.99 -9.78
C GLY A 194 -3.79 20.15 -8.63
N ILE A 195 -4.36 19.04 -8.17
CA ILE A 195 -5.28 19.02 -7.03
C ILE A 195 -4.89 17.90 -6.05
N PRO A 196 -4.95 18.15 -4.73
CA PRO A 196 -4.78 17.09 -3.73
C PRO A 196 -5.91 16.07 -3.87
N ARG A 197 -5.58 14.85 -4.29
CA ARG A 197 -6.57 13.78 -4.49
C ARG A 197 -5.95 12.40 -4.37
N ALA A 198 -6.81 11.40 -4.20
CA ALA A 198 -6.47 10.02 -4.45
C ALA A 198 -6.49 9.71 -5.95
N PHE A 199 -5.69 8.71 -6.35
CA PHE A 199 -5.64 8.25 -7.75
C PHE A 199 -5.38 6.75 -7.84
N ALA A 200 -5.85 6.14 -8.94
CA ALA A 200 -5.54 4.75 -9.28
C ALA A 200 -4.23 4.70 -10.07
N LEU A 201 -3.40 3.67 -9.87
CA LEU A 201 -2.13 3.51 -10.59
C LEU A 201 -2.36 3.13 -12.07
N SER A 202 -1.45 3.55 -12.94
CA SER A 202 -1.34 3.04 -14.32
C SER A 202 -0.46 1.80 -14.40
N ILE A 203 -0.40 1.18 -15.58
CA ILE A 203 0.61 0.14 -15.88
C ILE A 203 2.03 0.69 -15.73
N ALA A 204 2.30 1.89 -16.25
CA ALA A 204 3.62 2.50 -16.15
C ALA A 204 4.00 2.76 -14.69
N ASP A 205 3.04 3.15 -13.84
CA ASP A 205 3.25 3.29 -12.41
C ASP A 205 3.60 1.97 -11.74
N VAL A 206 2.81 0.92 -11.96
CA VAL A 206 3.09 -0.38 -11.37
C VAL A 206 4.43 -0.93 -11.84
N GLN A 207 4.77 -0.78 -13.13
CA GLN A 207 6.03 -1.25 -13.67
C GLN A 207 7.21 -0.50 -13.04
N TYR A 208 7.15 0.82 -12.98
CA TYR A 208 8.18 1.62 -12.30
C TYR A 208 8.29 1.29 -10.81
N LEU A 209 7.18 1.23 -10.07
CA LEU A 209 7.21 0.95 -8.64
C LEU A 209 7.74 -0.46 -8.33
N THR A 210 7.73 -1.37 -9.30
CA THR A 210 8.25 -2.73 -9.11
C THR A 210 9.73 -2.86 -9.42
N PHE A 211 10.22 -2.16 -10.44
CA PHE A 211 11.57 -2.36 -10.97
C PHE A 211 12.47 -1.12 -10.87
N GLY A 212 11.88 0.07 -10.82
CA GLY A 212 12.56 1.36 -10.78
C GLY A 212 12.78 1.93 -9.38
N THR A 213 12.19 1.34 -8.34
CA THR A 213 12.35 1.76 -6.94
C THR A 213 12.81 0.62 -6.06
N SER A 214 13.58 0.92 -5.01
CA SER A 214 14.02 -0.08 -4.02
C SER A 214 12.95 -0.40 -2.97
N SER A 215 11.98 0.49 -2.76
CA SER A 215 10.98 0.40 -1.69
C SER A 215 9.58 -0.02 -2.15
N GLY A 216 9.28 0.03 -3.46
CA GLY A 216 7.93 -0.13 -3.99
C GLY A 216 7.40 -1.56 -3.87
N PHE A 217 7.17 -2.21 -5.01
CA PHE A 217 6.69 -3.59 -5.02
C PHE A 217 7.82 -4.63 -4.99
N ALA A 218 9.07 -4.18 -4.75
CA ALA A 218 10.26 -5.00 -4.51
C ALA A 218 10.36 -6.26 -5.40
N ASN A 219 10.07 -6.10 -6.69
CA ASN A 219 10.05 -7.18 -7.68
C ASN A 219 9.33 -8.47 -7.24
N ASN A 220 8.18 -8.36 -6.55
CA ASN A 220 7.44 -9.54 -6.10
C ASN A 220 5.91 -9.37 -6.18
N MET A 221 5.21 -10.51 -6.31
CA MET A 221 3.75 -10.56 -6.40
C MET A 221 3.05 -10.18 -5.09
N PRO A 222 3.49 -10.65 -3.90
CA PRO A 222 2.81 -10.33 -2.65
C PRO A 222 2.69 -8.83 -2.35
N ASP A 223 3.68 -8.02 -2.72
CA ASP A 223 3.64 -6.58 -2.45
C ASP A 223 2.66 -5.84 -3.36
N ARG A 224 2.42 -6.37 -4.57
CA ARG A 224 1.41 -5.85 -5.50
C ARG A 224 0.00 -6.29 -5.15
N ALA A 225 -0.15 -7.41 -4.44
CA ALA A 225 -1.45 -7.86 -3.99
C ALA A 225 -2.06 -6.83 -3.02
N ALA A 226 -3.37 -6.66 -3.10
CA ALA A 226 -4.10 -5.95 -2.06
C ALA A 226 -4.39 -6.91 -0.90
N ALA A 227 -4.34 -6.41 0.32
CA ALA A 227 -4.80 -7.16 1.48
C ALA A 227 -6.31 -7.43 1.36
N ALA A 228 -6.72 -8.66 1.64
CA ALA A 228 -8.11 -9.00 1.89
C ALA A 228 -8.23 -10.39 2.54
N PRO A 229 -9.41 -10.73 3.08
CA PRO A 229 -9.70 -12.06 3.61
C PRO A 229 -9.73 -13.16 2.53
N SER A 230 -9.82 -12.79 1.24
CA SER A 230 -9.75 -13.71 0.11
C SER A 230 -8.31 -13.78 -0.44
N PRO A 231 -7.81 -14.97 -0.81
CA PRO A 231 -6.51 -15.11 -1.48
C PRO A 231 -6.48 -14.49 -2.88
N ILE A 232 -7.65 -14.14 -3.43
CA ILE A 232 -7.81 -13.52 -4.74
C ILE A 232 -8.41 -12.14 -4.51
N ASN A 233 -7.60 -11.10 -4.72
CA ASN A 233 -8.02 -9.71 -4.78
C ASN A 233 -7.58 -9.09 -6.09
N ILE A 234 -8.46 -8.24 -6.60
CA ILE A 234 -8.32 -7.62 -7.88
C ILE A 234 -8.48 -6.13 -7.68
N TRP A 235 -7.54 -5.36 -8.22
CA TRP A 235 -7.70 -3.92 -8.23
C TRP A 235 -7.44 -3.34 -9.61
N TRP A 236 -8.28 -2.36 -9.95
CA TRP A 236 -8.24 -1.68 -11.22
C TRP A 236 -6.99 -0.81 -11.36
N LEU A 237 -6.43 -0.81 -12.56
CA LEU A 237 -5.53 0.24 -13.02
C LEU A 237 -6.33 1.27 -13.80
N ARG A 238 -5.90 2.53 -13.80
CA ARG A 238 -6.49 3.55 -14.67
C ARG A 238 -6.22 3.31 -16.15
N THR A 239 -5.31 2.39 -16.51
CA THR A 239 -4.97 2.11 -17.90
C THR A 239 -6.08 1.31 -18.61
N PRO A 240 -6.70 1.86 -19.66
CA PRO A 240 -7.71 1.17 -20.45
C PRO A 240 -7.13 -0.01 -21.25
N ALA A 241 -8.02 -0.90 -21.69
CA ALA A 241 -7.68 -2.01 -22.57
C ALA A 241 -8.82 -2.34 -23.55
N SER A 242 -8.47 -3.05 -24.61
CA SER A 242 -9.44 -3.68 -25.51
C SER A 242 -9.74 -5.12 -25.07
N HIS A 243 -11.02 -5.48 -24.99
CA HIS A 243 -11.41 -6.86 -24.68
C HIS A 243 -11.27 -7.74 -25.94
N PRO A 244 -10.54 -8.88 -25.92
CA PRO A 244 -10.38 -9.72 -27.10
C PRO A 244 -11.68 -10.34 -27.64
N THR A 245 -12.75 -10.41 -26.85
CA THR A 245 -14.00 -11.09 -27.22
C THR A 245 -15.26 -10.24 -27.02
N GLY A 246 -15.11 -8.95 -26.68
CA GLY A 246 -16.23 -8.03 -26.48
C GLY A 246 -16.21 -6.88 -27.49
N PRO A 247 -17.24 -6.00 -27.47
CA PRO A 247 -17.16 -4.75 -28.21
C PRO A 247 -15.86 -4.02 -27.81
N GLU A 248 -15.15 -3.51 -28.82
CA GLU A 248 -13.87 -2.83 -28.67
C GLU A 248 -13.92 -1.80 -27.52
N GLY A 249 -12.86 -1.74 -26.72
CA GLY A 249 -12.68 -0.68 -25.71
C GLY A 249 -13.45 -0.79 -24.39
N ASN A 250 -14.10 -1.93 -24.07
CA ASN A 250 -14.84 -2.04 -22.80
C ASN A 250 -14.11 -2.79 -21.65
N SER A 251 -12.78 -2.90 -21.70
CA SER A 251 -11.98 -3.51 -20.62
C SER A 251 -10.92 -2.58 -20.07
N ALA A 252 -10.34 -2.93 -18.94
CA ALA A 252 -9.23 -2.20 -18.35
C ALA A 252 -8.23 -3.18 -17.73
N TRP A 253 -7.00 -2.70 -17.52
CA TRP A 253 -6.00 -3.46 -16.82
C TRP A 253 -6.29 -3.55 -15.33
N ALA A 254 -5.90 -4.67 -14.74
CA ALA A 254 -6.02 -4.89 -13.32
C ALA A 254 -4.80 -5.66 -12.79
N ILE A 255 -4.65 -5.65 -11.49
CA ILE A 255 -3.73 -6.53 -10.78
C ILE A 255 -4.54 -7.63 -10.11
N LEU A 256 -4.28 -8.89 -10.47
CA LEU A 256 -4.94 -10.09 -9.95
C LEU A 256 -3.90 -10.92 -9.20
N GLY A 257 -4.06 -11.07 -7.88
CA GLY A 257 -3.12 -11.86 -7.06
C GLY A 257 -1.68 -11.36 -7.15
N GLY A 258 -1.49 -10.06 -7.43
CA GLY A 258 -0.19 -9.41 -7.60
C GLY A 258 0.35 -9.38 -9.04
N GLY A 259 -0.22 -10.16 -9.96
CA GLY A 259 0.20 -10.17 -11.36
C GLY A 259 -0.55 -9.15 -12.19
N PHE A 260 0.07 -8.66 -13.26
CA PHE A 260 -0.67 -8.01 -14.33
C PHE A 260 -1.66 -9.00 -14.91
N ALA A 261 -2.92 -8.80 -14.56
CA ALA A 261 -4.04 -9.38 -15.28
C ALA A 261 -4.40 -8.37 -16.34
N ALA A 262 -3.80 -8.58 -17.49
CA ALA A 262 -4.25 -7.93 -18.68
C ALA A 262 -5.73 -8.23 -18.84
N ALA A 263 -6.56 -7.18 -18.93
CA ALA A 263 -8.01 -7.20 -19.12
C ALA A 263 -8.61 -8.60 -19.09
N SER A 264 -8.66 -9.22 -17.91
CA SER A 264 -8.76 -10.68 -17.74
C SER A 264 -10.17 -11.22 -17.98
N GLY A 265 -10.81 -10.71 -19.02
CA GLY A 265 -12.25 -10.78 -19.21
C GLY A 265 -13.03 -9.77 -18.38
N PHE A 266 -12.37 -8.91 -17.58
CA PHE A 266 -13.10 -7.93 -16.80
C PHE A 266 -13.53 -6.74 -17.65
N THR A 267 -14.83 -6.50 -17.69
CA THR A 267 -15.39 -5.31 -18.33
C THR A 267 -15.29 -4.13 -17.38
N ARG A 268 -15.15 -2.92 -17.92
CA ARG A 268 -15.04 -1.68 -17.13
C ARG A 268 -16.25 -1.46 -16.22
N SER A 269 -17.41 -2.03 -16.55
CA SER A 269 -18.63 -1.97 -15.76
C SER A 269 -18.71 -3.02 -14.64
N GLN A 270 -17.75 -3.95 -14.57
CA GLN A 270 -17.83 -5.08 -13.64
C GLN A 270 -17.56 -4.65 -12.21
N THR A 271 -18.34 -5.22 -11.29
CA THR A 271 -18.21 -5.04 -9.84
C THR A 271 -18.32 -6.39 -9.14
N MET A 272 -17.49 -6.66 -8.13
CA MET A 272 -17.64 -7.82 -7.25
C MET A 272 -16.93 -7.57 -5.91
N PRO A 273 -17.21 -8.34 -4.85
CA PRO A 273 -16.62 -8.10 -3.52
C PRO A 273 -15.09 -8.19 -3.46
N ILE A 274 -14.48 -8.90 -4.41
CA ILE A 274 -13.01 -9.09 -4.50
C ILE A 274 -12.35 -8.16 -5.53
N LEU A 275 -13.12 -7.27 -6.16
CA LEU A 275 -12.66 -6.33 -7.21
C LEU A 275 -12.98 -4.91 -6.80
N GLY A 276 -12.02 -4.00 -6.96
CA GLY A 276 -12.25 -2.62 -6.57
C GLY A 276 -11.18 -1.64 -6.97
N ALA A 277 -11.36 -0.39 -6.52
CA ALA A 277 -10.32 0.64 -6.60
C ALA A 277 -9.26 0.40 -5.52
N ARG A 278 -8.02 0.83 -5.77
CA ARG A 278 -6.96 0.83 -4.76
C ARG A 278 -6.31 2.23 -4.72
N PRO A 279 -6.80 3.11 -3.83
CA PRO A 279 -6.34 4.48 -3.75
C PRO A 279 -4.83 4.58 -3.48
N SER A 280 -4.15 5.40 -4.26
CA SER A 280 -2.78 5.85 -4.00
C SER A 280 -2.75 7.33 -3.69
N LEU A 281 -1.76 7.74 -2.90
CA LEU A 281 -1.51 9.12 -2.50
C LEU A 281 -0.02 9.44 -2.70
N ILE A 282 0.27 10.68 -3.09
CA ILE A 282 1.58 11.28 -2.85
C ILE A 282 1.39 12.25 -1.69
N ILE A 283 2.22 12.13 -0.65
CA ILE A 283 2.19 13.01 0.52
C ILE A 283 3.50 13.79 0.63
N HIS A 284 3.50 14.91 1.33
CA HIS A 284 4.69 15.72 1.59
C HIS A 284 4.91 15.85 3.10
N GLN A 285 6.12 15.51 3.57
CA GLN A 285 6.54 15.61 4.97
C GLN A 285 7.89 16.33 5.10
#